data_AF-A0A7X7WHM5-F1
#
_entry.id   AF-A0A7X7WHM5-F1
#
_cell.length_a   1.000
_cell.length_b   1.000
_cell.length_c   1.000
_cell.angle_alpha   90.00
_cell.angle_beta   90.00
_cell.angle_gamma   90.00
#
_symmetry.space_group_name_H-M   'P 1'
#
loop_
_entity.id
_entity.type
_entity.pdbx_description
1 polymer ?
#
loop_
_entity_poly.entity_id
_entity_poly.type
_entity_poly.pdbx_seq_one_letter_code
_entity_poly.pdbx_strand_id
1 'polypeptide(L)'
;MNEIYFELPLQFDGVRFKTITLEESIAKLVSTIVSTPRGSVKCDQYFGTQQLAPDKSLVELASIKEELSRTIKESIERNEPRLDKVNVKVSGGPKPDKSGVAPLKIQLTAIIAANGKSFELEKALSEDYYRTPFPGRVG
;
A
#
# COMPACT_ATOMS: atom_id res chain seq x y z
N MET A 1 20.95 17.07 -10.53
CA MET A 1 19.79 17.97 -10.70
C MET A 1 18.67 17.41 -9.84
N ASN A 2 17.96 18.24 -9.06
CA ASN A 2 16.83 17.76 -8.27
C ASN A 2 15.64 17.54 -9.21
N GLU A 3 15.24 16.29 -9.39
CA GLU A 3 14.08 15.95 -10.20
C GLU A 3 12.80 16.39 -9.48
N ILE A 4 12.01 17.25 -10.14
CA ILE A 4 10.79 17.84 -9.60
C ILE A 4 9.61 17.09 -10.22
N TYR A 5 8.73 16.53 -9.37
CA TYR A 5 7.56 15.77 -9.79
C TYR A 5 6.28 16.55 -9.51
N PHE A 6 5.23 16.34 -10.31
CA PHE A 6 3.92 16.88 -9.99
C PHE A 6 3.25 16.05 -8.90
N GLU A 7 2.65 16.74 -7.94
CA GLU A 7 1.79 16.12 -6.94
C GLU A 7 0.53 15.60 -7.61
N LEU A 8 0.13 14.37 -7.27
CA LEU A 8 -1.14 13.78 -7.62
C LEU A 8 -2.21 14.37 -6.67
N PRO A 9 -3.06 15.32 -7.12
CA PRO A 9 -3.96 16.00 -6.22
C PRO A 9 -5.18 15.13 -5.93
N LEU A 10 -5.48 14.92 -4.65
CA LEU A 10 -6.74 14.27 -4.24
C LEU A 10 -7.95 15.21 -4.42
N GLN A 11 -7.72 16.53 -4.43
CA GLN A 11 -8.69 17.57 -4.71
C GLN A 11 -8.05 18.63 -5.61
N PHE A 12 -8.73 19.00 -6.69
CA PHE A 12 -8.23 19.97 -7.66
C PHE A 12 -8.76 21.36 -7.34
N ASP A 13 -7.95 22.17 -6.64
CA ASP A 13 -8.33 23.54 -6.24
C ASP A 13 -8.02 24.59 -7.32
N GLY A 14 -7.92 24.17 -8.58
CA GLY A 14 -8.02 25.06 -9.75
C GLY A 14 -6.84 26.00 -10.05
N VAL A 15 -5.78 26.10 -9.23
CA VAL A 15 -4.80 27.19 -9.43
C VAL A 15 -3.34 26.77 -9.63
N ARG A 16 -2.79 25.71 -9.00
CA ARG A 16 -1.41 25.26 -9.25
C ARG A 16 -1.21 23.79 -8.95
N PHE A 17 -0.48 23.07 -9.82
CA PHE A 17 0.09 21.79 -9.44
C PHE A 17 1.20 22.02 -8.44
N LYS A 18 1.06 21.46 -7.24
CA LYS A 18 2.16 21.40 -6.28
C LYS A 18 3.25 20.51 -6.84
N THR A 19 4.49 20.90 -6.61
CA THR A 19 5.67 20.11 -6.96
C THR A 19 6.17 19.37 -5.73
N ILE A 20 6.50 18.10 -5.89
CA ILE A 20 7.00 17.21 -4.84
C ILE A 20 8.32 16.57 -5.26
N THR A 21 9.07 16.07 -4.29
CA THR A 21 10.32 15.34 -4.57
C THR A 21 10.03 13.96 -5.17
N LEU A 22 11.06 13.33 -5.73
CA LEU A 22 10.99 11.94 -6.21
C LEU A 22 10.50 10.99 -5.12
N GLU A 23 11.11 11.10 -3.93
CA GLU A 23 10.80 10.25 -2.78
C GLU A 23 9.34 10.42 -2.34
N GLU A 24 8.84 11.65 -2.32
CA GLU A 24 7.44 11.95 -2.00
C GLU A 24 6.47 11.45 -3.08
N SER A 25 6.84 11.55 -4.36
CA SER A 25 6.06 11.04 -5.49
C SER A 25 5.90 9.53 -5.39
N ILE A 26 7.00 8.82 -5.15
CA ILE A 26 7.01 7.37 -4.94
C ILE A 26 6.16 7.01 -3.71
N ALA A 27 6.36 7.69 -2.57
CA ALA A 27 5.61 7.42 -1.36
C ALA A 27 4.09 7.58 -1.55
N LYS A 28 3.65 8.61 -2.28
CA LYS A 28 2.23 8.81 -2.61
C LYS A 28 1.69 7.73 -3.53
N LEU A 29 2.43 7.33 -4.57
CA LEU A 29 1.98 6.28 -5.48
C LEU A 29 1.91 4.93 -4.76
N VAL A 30 2.94 4.56 -4.00
CA VAL A 30 2.95 3.34 -3.18
C VAL A 30 1.79 3.34 -2.18
N SER A 31 1.55 4.46 -1.48
CA SER A 31 0.43 4.58 -0.56
C SER A 31 -0.91 4.37 -1.27
N THR A 32 -1.04 4.86 -2.51
CA THR A 32 -2.24 4.70 -3.36
C THR A 32 -2.41 3.26 -3.83
N ILE A 33 -1.35 2.60 -4.31
CA ILE A 33 -1.36 1.18 -4.74
C ILE A 33 -1.79 0.29 -3.57
N VAL A 34 -1.22 0.53 -2.39
CA VAL A 34 -1.61 -0.19 -1.17
C VAL A 34 -3.07 0.09 -0.86
N SER A 35 -3.51 1.35 -0.79
CA SER A 35 -4.88 1.65 -0.38
C SER A 35 -5.98 1.29 -1.40
N THR A 36 -5.63 1.01 -2.66
CA THR A 36 -6.61 0.76 -3.73
C THR A 36 -6.87 -0.74 -3.88
N PRO A 37 -8.13 -1.21 -3.79
CA PRO A 37 -8.46 -2.60 -4.10
C PRO A 37 -8.23 -2.93 -5.56
N ARG A 38 -7.60 -4.07 -5.84
CA ARG A 38 -7.44 -4.56 -7.22
C ARG A 38 -8.80 -4.69 -7.92
N GLY A 39 -8.90 -4.19 -9.15
CA GLY A 39 -10.13 -4.20 -9.96
C GLY A 39 -11.09 -3.04 -9.70
N SER A 40 -10.80 -2.16 -8.73
CA SER A 40 -11.65 -0.99 -8.45
C SER A 40 -11.45 0.16 -9.44
N VAL A 41 -10.30 0.23 -10.10
CA VAL A 41 -9.99 1.27 -11.08
C VAL A 41 -10.53 0.89 -12.46
N LYS A 42 -11.45 1.69 -12.99
CA LYS A 42 -12.14 1.40 -14.26
C LYS A 42 -11.20 1.29 -15.47
N CYS A 43 -10.16 2.11 -15.51
CA CYS A 43 -9.20 2.16 -16.62
C CYS A 43 -8.05 1.14 -16.49
N ASP A 44 -7.84 0.55 -15.31
CA ASP A 44 -6.86 -0.51 -15.08
C ASP A 44 -7.37 -1.48 -14.02
N GLN A 45 -7.88 -2.63 -14.47
CA GLN A 45 -8.42 -3.67 -13.60
C GLN A 45 -7.35 -4.35 -12.74
N TYR A 46 -6.08 -4.16 -13.06
CA TYR A 46 -4.97 -4.76 -12.33
C TYR A 46 -4.29 -3.80 -11.37
N PHE A 47 -4.67 -2.53 -11.37
CA PHE A 47 -4.13 -1.54 -10.44
C PHE A 47 -4.62 -1.82 -9.01
N GLY A 48 -3.71 -1.66 -8.06
CA GLY A 48 -3.99 -1.82 -6.63
C GLY A 48 -3.66 -3.20 -6.08
N THR A 49 -3.95 -3.38 -4.79
CA THR A 49 -3.61 -4.57 -4.00
C THR A 49 -4.84 -5.47 -3.84
N GLN A 50 -4.68 -6.79 -4.03
CA GLN A 50 -5.74 -7.75 -3.75
C GLN A 50 -6.06 -7.75 -2.24
N GLN A 51 -7.33 -7.50 -1.93
CA GLN A 51 -7.80 -7.51 -0.55
C GLN A 51 -7.97 -8.96 -0.08
N LEU A 52 -7.69 -9.21 1.19
CA LEU A 52 -7.89 -10.52 1.79
C LEU A 52 -9.37 -10.81 1.97
N ALA A 53 -9.73 -12.09 1.90
CA ALA A 53 -11.10 -12.52 2.13
C ALA A 53 -11.47 -12.32 3.62
N PRO A 54 -12.64 -11.72 3.92
CA PRO A 54 -13.03 -11.30 5.27
C PRO A 54 -13.32 -12.48 6.22
N ASP A 55 -13.38 -13.70 5.69
CA ASP A 55 -13.68 -14.95 6.37
C ASP A 55 -12.44 -15.69 6.90
N LYS A 56 -11.22 -15.22 6.59
CA LYS A 56 -10.00 -15.84 7.12
C LYS A 56 -9.89 -15.63 8.63
N SER A 57 -9.90 -16.74 9.36
CA SER A 57 -9.77 -16.77 10.82
C SER A 57 -8.42 -16.21 11.27
N LEU A 58 -8.41 -15.45 12.39
CA LEU A 58 -7.20 -14.96 13.05
C LEU A 58 -6.24 -16.09 13.48
N VAL A 59 -6.69 -17.35 13.48
CA VAL A 59 -5.84 -18.53 13.71
C VAL A 59 -4.78 -18.68 12.60
N GLU A 60 -5.01 -18.11 11.42
CA GLU A 60 -4.10 -18.14 10.26
C GLU A 60 -3.30 -16.83 10.08
N LEU A 61 -3.07 -16.07 11.14
CA LEU A 61 -2.38 -14.77 11.07
C LEU A 61 -1.01 -14.83 10.38
N ALA A 62 -0.29 -15.94 10.47
CA ALA A 62 0.98 -16.13 9.74
C ALA A 62 0.75 -16.18 8.22
N SER A 63 -0.22 -16.99 7.78
CA SER A 63 -0.59 -17.11 6.36
C SER A 63 -1.13 -15.80 5.79
N ILE A 64 -1.95 -15.10 6.57
CA ILE A 64 -2.49 -13.77 6.24
C ILE A 64 -1.35 -12.76 5.98
N LYS A 65 -0.33 -12.74 6.84
CA LYS A 65 0.83 -11.83 6.68
C LYS A 65 1.63 -12.16 5.44
N GLU A 66 1.88 -13.44 5.17
CA GLU A 66 2.63 -13.88 3.99
C GLU A 66 1.89 -13.54 2.71
N GLU A 67 0.59 -13.83 2.64
CA GLU A 67 -0.24 -13.53 1.48
C GLU A 67 -0.35 -12.03 1.23
N LEU A 68 -0.51 -11.23 2.29
CA LEU A 68 -0.55 -9.78 2.18
C LEU A 68 0.80 -9.22 1.71
N SER A 69 1.91 -9.71 2.28
CA SER A 69 3.26 -9.29 1.88
C SER A 69 3.50 -9.58 0.40
N ARG A 70 3.14 -10.79 -0.05
CA ARG A 70 3.23 -11.20 -1.46
C ARG A 70 2.39 -10.30 -2.36
N THR A 71 1.13 -10.09 -2.01
CA THR A 71 0.20 -9.31 -2.84
C THR A 71 0.66 -7.86 -2.98
N ILE A 72 1.08 -7.22 -1.87
CA ILE A 72 1.58 -5.85 -1.90
C ILE A 72 2.84 -5.77 -2.76
N LYS A 73 3.77 -6.72 -2.58
CA LYS A 73 5.00 -6.78 -3.37
C LYS A 73 4.71 -6.85 -4.87
N GLU A 74 3.88 -7.80 -5.30
CA GLU A 74 3.51 -7.97 -6.71
C GLU A 74 2.83 -6.71 -7.28
N SER A 75 1.97 -6.08 -6.47
CA SER A 75 1.26 -4.87 -6.88
C SER A 75 2.21 -3.68 -7.06
N ILE A 76 3.25 -3.57 -6.23
CA ILE A 76 4.23 -2.49 -6.30
C ILE A 76 5.22 -2.73 -7.44
N GLU A 77 5.76 -3.95 -7.57
CA GLU A 77 6.66 -4.31 -8.67
C GLU A 77 6.00 -4.06 -10.04
N ARG A 78 4.68 -4.22 -10.13
CA ARG A 78 3.94 -3.94 -11.35
C ARG A 78 3.67 -2.45 -11.59
N ASN A 79 3.22 -1.73 -10.57
CA ASN A 79 2.68 -0.38 -10.73
C ASN A 79 3.69 0.74 -10.44
N GLU A 80 4.86 0.42 -9.86
CA GLU A 80 5.92 1.37 -9.53
C GLU A 80 7.29 0.89 -10.03
N PRO A 81 7.59 1.02 -11.34
CA PRO A 81 8.84 0.56 -11.94
C PRO A 81 10.07 1.37 -11.51
N ARG A 82 9.89 2.48 -10.77
CA ARG A 82 11.01 3.27 -10.24
C ARG A 82 11.64 2.63 -9.01
N LEU A 83 11.02 1.59 -8.44
CA LEU A 83 11.51 0.86 -7.29
C LEU A 83 12.07 -0.51 -7.70
N ASP A 84 13.33 -0.73 -7.35
CA ASP A 84 14.05 -2.01 -7.46
C ASP A 84 14.15 -2.70 -6.10
N LYS A 85 14.39 -4.03 -6.13
CA LYS A 85 14.61 -4.88 -4.94
C LYS A 85 13.53 -4.67 -3.85
N VAL A 86 12.28 -4.63 -4.26
CA VAL A 86 11.14 -4.42 -3.37
C VAL A 86 11.04 -5.57 -2.37
N ASN A 87 11.05 -5.22 -1.09
CA ASN A 87 10.83 -6.10 0.03
C ASN A 87 9.69 -5.57 0.89
N VAL A 88 8.78 -6.45 1.26
CA VAL A 88 7.58 -6.09 2.04
C VAL A 88 7.51 -7.03 3.23
N LYS A 89 7.43 -6.45 4.41
CA LYS A 89 7.26 -7.16 5.67
C LYS A 89 6.00 -6.69 6.37
N VAL A 90 5.10 -7.63 6.64
CA VAL A 90 3.88 -7.35 7.41
C VAL A 90 4.08 -7.86 8.84
N SER A 91 3.90 -6.96 9.80
CA SER A 91 3.99 -7.25 11.24
C SER A 91 2.69 -6.85 11.95
N GLY A 92 2.49 -7.28 13.20
CA GLY A 92 1.24 -7.13 13.95
C GLY A 92 0.68 -8.48 14.41
N GLY A 93 -0.38 -8.50 15.22
CA GLY A 93 -0.89 -9.74 15.82
C GLY A 93 -1.73 -9.53 17.07
N PRO A 94 -2.13 -10.62 17.78
CA PRO A 94 -2.92 -10.50 18.99
C PRO A 94 -2.07 -9.81 20.06
N LYS A 95 -2.65 -8.81 20.75
CA LYS A 95 -1.96 -8.19 21.89
C LYS A 95 -1.90 -9.20 23.04
N PRO A 96 -0.74 -9.36 23.71
CA PRO A 96 -0.61 -10.31 24.81
C PRO A 96 -1.51 -10.00 26.01
N ASP A 97 -1.87 -8.72 26.23
CA ASP A 97 -2.36 -8.34 27.57
C ASP A 97 -3.78 -7.77 27.67
N LYS A 98 -4.47 -7.37 26.59
CA LYS A 98 -5.86 -6.87 26.68
C LYS A 98 -6.60 -7.12 25.38
N SER A 99 -7.81 -7.68 25.50
CA SER A 99 -8.82 -7.89 24.46
C SER A 99 -8.69 -6.91 23.29
N GLY A 100 -8.06 -7.35 22.20
CA GLY A 100 -7.88 -6.52 21.01
C GLY A 100 -6.82 -7.08 20.04
N VAL A 101 -7.01 -6.81 18.75
CA VAL A 101 -6.04 -7.12 17.70
C VAL A 101 -5.12 -5.90 17.52
N ALA A 102 -3.80 -6.09 17.45
CA ALA A 102 -2.91 -4.99 17.08
C ALA A 102 -3.04 -4.73 15.57
N PRO A 103 -3.13 -3.47 15.12
CA PRO A 103 -3.22 -3.16 13.71
C PRO A 103 -2.01 -3.72 12.97
N LEU A 104 -2.26 -4.29 11.79
CA LEU A 104 -1.19 -4.79 10.94
C LEU A 104 -0.37 -3.61 10.42
N LYS A 105 0.95 -3.70 10.54
CA LYS A 105 1.91 -2.73 10.06
C LYS A 105 2.64 -3.28 8.84
N ILE A 106 2.63 -2.51 7.75
CA ILE A 106 3.45 -2.79 6.58
C ILE A 106 4.75 -2.00 6.72
N GLN A 107 5.87 -2.69 6.56
CA GLN A 107 7.18 -2.12 6.34
C GLN A 107 7.61 -2.49 4.93
N LEU A 108 7.79 -1.47 4.09
CA LEU A 108 8.30 -1.63 2.74
C LEU A 108 9.71 -1.05 2.67
N THR A 109 10.64 -1.82 2.13
CA THR A 109 11.98 -1.36 1.78
C THR A 109 12.26 -1.64 0.31
N ALA A 110 12.87 -0.68 -0.38
CA ALA A 110 13.20 -0.79 -1.80
C ALA A 110 14.42 0.09 -2.13
N ILE A 111 14.93 -0.01 -3.35
CA ILE A 111 15.96 0.87 -3.89
C ILE A 111 15.35 1.70 -5.02
N ILE A 112 15.58 3.02 -5.03
CA ILE A 112 15.12 3.87 -6.12
C ILE A 112 16.08 3.70 -7.30
N ALA A 113 15.58 3.18 -8.43
CA ALA A 113 16.38 2.83 -9.60
C ALA A 113 17.20 4.01 -10.15
N ALA A 114 16.65 5.22 -10.09
CA ALA A 114 17.27 6.43 -10.66
C ALA A 114 18.51 6.91 -9.89
N ASN A 115 18.58 6.70 -8.57
CA ASN A 115 19.64 7.27 -7.73
C ASN A 115 20.31 6.26 -6.78
N GLY A 116 19.85 5.00 -6.76
CA GLY A 116 20.38 3.94 -5.91
C GLY A 116 20.11 4.10 -4.41
N LYS A 117 19.32 5.09 -3.98
CA LYS A 117 19.03 5.33 -2.56
C LYS A 117 18.01 4.32 -2.03
N SER A 118 18.12 4.00 -0.74
CA SER A 118 17.12 3.22 -0.02
C SER A 118 15.84 4.03 0.17
N PHE A 119 14.72 3.42 -0.17
CA PHE A 119 13.38 3.90 0.12
C PHE A 119 12.77 3.05 1.22
N GLU A 120 12.22 3.69 2.24
CA GLU A 120 11.54 3.02 3.35
C GLU A 120 10.18 3.67 3.59
N LEU A 121 9.15 2.83 3.74
CA LEU A 121 7.80 3.27 4.05
C LEU A 121 7.20 2.37 5.13
N GLU A 122 6.81 2.96 6.26
CA GLU A 122 5.99 2.30 7.28
C GLU A 122 4.56 2.82 7.19
N LYS A 123 3.59 1.90 7.04
CA LYS A 123 2.16 2.23 7.02
C LYS A 123 1.40 1.28 7.94
N ALA A 124 0.68 1.85 8.92
CA ALA A 124 -0.30 1.10 9.69
C ALA A 124 -1.58 0.93 8.86
N LEU A 125 -2.08 -0.30 8.77
CA LEU A 125 -3.37 -0.58 8.15
C LEU A 125 -4.45 -0.61 9.23
N SER A 126 -5.59 0.04 8.94
CA SER A 126 -6.78 -0.02 9.79
C SER A 126 -7.38 -1.43 9.76
N GLU A 127 -8.07 -1.83 10.83
CA GLU A 127 -8.71 -3.16 10.89
C GLU A 127 -9.71 -3.39 9.75
N ASP A 128 -10.37 -2.32 9.28
CA ASP A 128 -11.38 -2.35 8.21
C ASP A 128 -10.79 -2.76 6.85
N TYR A 129 -9.51 -2.49 6.62
CA TYR A 129 -8.82 -2.80 5.37
C TYR A 129 -8.77 -4.32 5.09
N TYR A 130 -8.95 -5.17 6.12
CA TYR A 130 -8.95 -6.62 5.98
C TYR A 130 -10.30 -7.29 6.23
N ARG A 131 -11.28 -6.53 6.73
CA ARG A 131 -12.55 -7.08 7.22
C ARG A 131 -13.76 -6.64 6.42
N THR A 132 -13.63 -5.59 5.62
CA THR A 132 -14.76 -5.07 4.84
C THR A 132 -14.47 -5.13 3.35
N PRO A 133 -15.26 -5.86 2.53
CA PRO A 133 -15.49 -5.38 1.17
C PRO A 133 -16.01 -3.95 1.33
N PHE A 134 -15.30 -2.97 0.76
CA PHE A 134 -15.62 -1.55 0.85
C PHE A 134 -17.15 -1.31 0.88
N PRO A 135 -17.69 -0.52 1.83
CA PRO A 135 -19.10 -0.17 1.84
C PRO A 135 -19.34 0.78 0.67
N GLY A 136 -19.61 0.22 -0.50
CA GLY A 136 -19.74 0.99 -1.74
C GLY A 136 -20.44 0.30 -2.88
N ARG A 137 -20.81 -0.99 -2.75
CA ARG A 137 -21.70 -1.69 -3.69
C ARG A 137 -22.46 -2.80 -2.98
N VAL A 138 -23.47 -2.40 -2.21
CA VAL A 138 -24.71 -3.19 -2.13
C VAL A 138 -25.71 -2.32 -2.87
N GLY A 139 -25.88 -2.62 -4.16
CA GLY A 139 -27.07 -2.21 -4.90
C GLY A 139 -28.20 -3.18 -4.59
#